data_AF-A0A944IQD7-F1
#
_entry.id   AF-A0A944IQD7-F1
#
_cell.length_a   1.000
_cell.length_b   1.000
_cell.length_c   1.000
_cell.angle_alpha   90.00
_cell.angle_beta   90.00
_cell.angle_gamma   90.00
#
_symmetry.space_group_name_H-M   'P 1'
#
loop_
_entity.id
_entity.type
_entity.pdbx_description
1 polymer ?
#
loop_
_entity_poly.entity_id
_entity_poly.type
_entity_poly.pdbx_seq_one_letter_code
_entity_poly.pdbx_strand_id
1 'polypeptide(L)'
;MAKKQFALNTTPHEAEIGEVTLQFKPEVMGDEFLDNYGRIQETSKKLDIDLSDMGSVDLSKIRETKQSLKVFLAHLMLPDSAEVFARWEVRVGQKTVSSHPDPDEAHEAAEGRKNAEVIDAGMSLPDRVLVELLEWVVELYGGGGSRPTGSSSGSAQASPSPGMPGKAASRSRGSTSTRGR
;
A
#
# COMPACT_ATOMS: atom_id res chain seq x y z
N MET A 1 -25.74 -33.48 8.85
CA MET A 1 -25.42 -32.46 7.82
C MET A 1 -24.40 -31.50 8.41
N ALA A 2 -23.24 -31.33 7.77
CA ALA A 2 -22.25 -30.34 8.19
C ALA A 2 -22.63 -28.98 7.60
N LYS A 3 -22.78 -27.96 8.46
CA LYS A 3 -22.93 -26.56 8.04
C LYS A 3 -21.59 -25.85 8.28
N LYS A 4 -21.13 -25.07 7.30
CA LYS A 4 -19.97 -24.19 7.43
C LYS A 4 -20.43 -22.76 7.16
N GLN A 5 -20.09 -21.85 8.07
CA GLN A 5 -20.39 -20.43 7.95
C GLN A 5 -19.12 -19.68 7.59
N PHE A 6 -19.24 -18.68 6.74
CA PHE A 6 -18.17 -17.78 6.33
C PHE A 6 -18.56 -16.36 6.72
N ALA A 7 -17.59 -15.58 7.19
CA ALA A 7 -17.78 -14.15 7.43
C ALA A 7 -17.29 -13.40 6.19
N LEU A 8 -18.08 -12.44 5.72
CA LEU A 8 -17.74 -11.55 4.61
C LEU A 8 -17.75 -10.11 5.15
N ASN A 9 -16.72 -9.35 4.82
CA ASN A 9 -16.68 -7.93 5.15
C ASN A 9 -17.56 -7.15 4.15
N THR A 10 -18.73 -6.73 4.59
CA THR A 10 -19.72 -6.02 3.75
C THR A 10 -19.61 -4.50 3.85
N THR A 11 -18.78 -4.00 4.76
CA THR A 11 -18.45 -2.58 4.89
C THR A 11 -17.25 -2.22 4.01
N PRO A 12 -17.21 -1.01 3.43
CA PRO A 12 -16.02 -0.51 2.75
C PRO A 12 -14.77 -0.61 3.63
N HIS A 13 -13.64 -0.97 3.04
CA HIS A 13 -12.36 -0.92 3.74
C HIS A 13 -11.80 0.50 3.68
N GLU A 14 -11.21 0.99 4.75
CA GLU A 14 -10.74 2.38 4.85
C GLU A 14 -9.22 2.43 5.02
N ALA A 15 -8.56 3.23 4.19
CA ALA A 15 -7.14 3.57 4.33
C ALA A 15 -7.01 5.05 4.70
N GLU A 16 -6.44 5.33 5.87
CA GLU A 16 -6.21 6.69 6.35
C GLU A 16 -4.82 7.18 5.95
N ILE A 17 -4.76 8.28 5.19
CA ILE A 17 -3.51 8.89 4.74
C ILE A 17 -3.52 10.37 5.14
N GLY A 18 -2.93 10.65 6.30
CA GLY A 18 -2.94 11.98 6.88
C GLY A 18 -4.36 12.42 7.22
N GLU A 19 -4.91 13.38 6.47
CA GLU A 19 -6.27 13.91 6.65
C GLU A 19 -7.30 13.30 5.69
N VAL A 20 -6.87 12.44 4.75
CA VAL A 20 -7.76 11.85 3.74
C VAL A 20 -8.00 10.38 4.03
N THR A 21 -9.27 10.00 4.01
CA THR A 21 -9.72 8.60 4.09
C THR A 21 -10.10 8.12 2.70
N LEU A 22 -9.41 7.08 2.22
CA LEU A 22 -9.72 6.40 0.97
C LEU A 22 -10.55 5.16 1.26
N GLN A 23 -11.73 5.08 0.66
CA GLN A 23 -12.66 3.96 0.84
C GLN A 23 -12.56 2.99 -0.34
N PHE A 24 -12.40 1.73 -0.02
CA PHE A 24 -12.31 0.60 -0.93
C PHE A 24 -13.60 -0.21 -0.91
N LYS A 25 -13.90 -0.88 -2.02
CA LYS A 25 -15.09 -1.74 -2.17
C LYS A 25 -15.15 -2.82 -1.06
N PRO A 26 -16.33 -3.34 -0.69
CA PRO A 26 -16.43 -4.45 0.25
C PRO A 26 -15.97 -5.78 -0.38
N GLU A 27 -15.68 -6.78 0.46
CA GLU A 27 -15.15 -8.11 0.12
C GLU A 27 -16.19 -9.01 -0.57
N VAL A 28 -16.64 -8.62 -1.77
CA VAL A 28 -17.67 -9.33 -2.54
C VAL A 28 -17.20 -9.69 -3.97
N MET A 29 -16.06 -9.15 -4.44
CA MET A 29 -15.65 -9.22 -5.85
C MET A 29 -14.28 -9.89 -6.06
N GLY A 30 -14.20 -11.21 -5.87
CA GLY A 30 -12.96 -11.98 -6.06
C GLY A 30 -12.46 -12.00 -7.51
N ASP A 31 -13.36 -12.09 -8.48
CA ASP A 31 -13.00 -12.20 -9.91
C ASP A 31 -12.47 -10.86 -10.47
N GLU A 32 -13.11 -9.74 -10.14
CA GLU A 32 -12.66 -8.40 -10.57
C GLU A 32 -11.26 -8.07 -10.02
N PHE A 33 -10.95 -8.48 -8.79
CA PHE A 33 -9.62 -8.26 -8.22
C PHE A 33 -8.55 -9.03 -9.00
N LEU A 34 -8.79 -10.30 -9.32
CA LEU A 34 -7.83 -11.15 -10.04
C LEU A 34 -7.56 -10.64 -11.46
N ASP A 35 -8.60 -10.22 -12.18
CA ASP A 35 -8.48 -9.65 -13.52
C ASP A 35 -7.63 -8.36 -13.52
N ASN A 36 -7.87 -7.49 -12.55
CA ASN A 36 -7.14 -6.23 -12.43
C ASN A 36 -5.70 -6.44 -11.93
N TYR A 37 -5.48 -7.36 -11.01
CA TYR A 37 -4.14 -7.67 -10.48
C TYR A 37 -3.26 -8.35 -11.53
N GLY A 38 -3.85 -9.18 -12.40
CA GLY A 38 -3.18 -9.76 -13.57
C GLY A 38 -2.55 -8.71 -14.47
N ARG A 39 -3.26 -7.60 -14.73
CA ARG A 39 -2.76 -6.49 -15.55
C ARG A 39 -1.52 -5.82 -14.95
N ILE A 40 -1.46 -5.61 -13.63
CA ILE A 40 -0.25 -5.09 -13.00
C ILE A 40 0.91 -6.06 -13.18
N GLN A 41 0.71 -7.36 -12.91
CA GLN A 41 1.78 -8.33 -13.04
C GLN A 41 2.32 -8.42 -14.46
N GLU A 42 1.46 -8.31 -15.47
CA GLU A 42 1.86 -8.23 -16.87
C GLU A 42 2.70 -6.98 -17.15
N THR A 43 2.27 -5.81 -16.68
CA THR A 43 3.02 -4.56 -16.83
C THR A 43 4.37 -4.60 -16.11
N SER A 44 4.42 -5.08 -14.86
CA SER A 44 5.67 -5.22 -14.10
C SER A 44 6.64 -6.20 -14.78
N LYS A 45 6.15 -7.34 -15.28
CA LYS A 45 6.96 -8.30 -16.05
C LYS A 45 7.46 -7.69 -17.35
N LYS A 46 6.62 -6.95 -18.06
CA LYS A 46 6.98 -6.28 -19.32
C LYS A 46 8.07 -5.23 -19.12
N LEU A 47 8.01 -4.51 -18.00
CA LEU A 47 8.94 -3.42 -17.71
C LEU A 47 10.21 -3.87 -16.97
N ASP A 48 10.27 -5.14 -16.53
CA ASP A 48 11.34 -5.74 -15.72
C ASP A 48 11.54 -4.99 -14.39
N ILE A 49 10.43 -4.77 -13.67
CA ILE A 49 10.39 -4.00 -12.44
C ILE A 49 10.02 -4.90 -11.27
N ASP A 50 10.86 -4.87 -10.25
CA ASP A 50 10.49 -5.38 -8.93
C ASP A 50 9.69 -4.32 -8.19
N LEU A 51 8.41 -4.61 -7.92
CA LEU A 51 7.52 -3.73 -7.16
C LEU A 51 7.99 -3.52 -5.71
N SER A 52 8.85 -4.41 -5.21
CA SER A 52 9.46 -4.30 -3.88
C SER A 52 10.78 -3.52 -3.88
N ASP A 53 11.40 -3.28 -5.04
CA ASP A 53 12.63 -2.47 -5.20
C ASP A 53 12.52 -1.53 -6.42
N MET A 54 11.72 -0.48 -6.27
CA MET A 54 11.59 0.56 -7.30
C MET A 54 12.79 1.53 -7.35
N GLY A 55 13.75 1.42 -6.42
CA GLY A 55 14.88 2.36 -6.31
C GLY A 55 15.99 2.13 -7.33
N SER A 56 16.04 0.95 -7.95
CA SER A 56 17.09 0.53 -8.90
C SER A 56 16.67 0.66 -10.39
N VAL A 57 15.48 1.18 -10.65
CA VAL A 57 14.83 1.20 -11.98
C VAL A 57 14.99 2.56 -12.68
N ASP A 58 14.90 2.57 -14.02
CA ASP A 58 14.82 3.79 -14.85
C ASP A 58 13.62 4.68 -14.44
N LEU A 59 13.86 5.97 -14.25
CA LEU A 59 12.86 6.98 -13.85
C LEU A 59 11.63 7.03 -14.78
N SER A 60 11.82 6.76 -16.07
CA SER A 60 10.70 6.73 -17.03
C SER A 60 9.75 5.58 -16.75
N LYS A 61 10.30 4.38 -16.51
CA LYS A 61 9.57 3.17 -16.16
C LYS A 61 8.90 3.24 -14.78
N ILE A 62 9.56 3.89 -13.82
CA ILE A 62 9.00 4.13 -12.48
C ILE A 62 7.72 4.98 -12.60
N ARG A 63 7.74 6.03 -13.44
CA ARG A 63 6.57 6.90 -13.63
C ARG A 63 5.38 6.16 -14.24
N GLU A 64 5.62 5.38 -15.30
CA GLU A 64 4.57 4.58 -15.95
C GLU A 64 3.98 3.55 -14.97
N THR A 65 4.83 2.86 -14.22
CA THR A 65 4.41 1.88 -13.20
C THR A 65 3.59 2.52 -12.10
N LYS A 66 4.00 3.71 -11.63
CA LYS A 66 3.27 4.47 -10.63
C LYS A 66 1.87 4.84 -11.11
N GLN A 67 1.73 5.24 -12.37
CA GLN A 67 0.44 5.56 -12.97
C GLN A 67 -0.45 4.32 -13.06
N SER A 68 0.07 3.20 -13.58
CA SER A 68 -0.66 1.94 -13.62
C SER A 68 -1.09 1.46 -12.23
N LEU A 69 -0.22 1.62 -11.23
CA LEU A 69 -0.54 1.29 -9.85
C LEU A 69 -1.66 2.17 -9.29
N LYS A 70 -1.63 3.49 -9.58
CA LYS A 70 -2.70 4.41 -9.17
C LYS A 70 -4.04 4.03 -9.81
N VAL A 71 -4.05 3.74 -11.10
CA VAL A 71 -5.27 3.33 -11.82
C VAL A 71 -5.83 2.03 -11.22
N PHE A 72 -4.98 1.04 -10.97
CA PHE A 72 -5.40 -0.21 -10.34
C PHE A 72 -6.02 0.00 -8.96
N LEU A 73 -5.33 0.74 -8.07
CA LEU A 73 -5.82 1.00 -6.73
C LEU A 73 -7.14 1.78 -6.78
N ALA A 74 -7.28 2.76 -7.68
CA ALA A 74 -8.51 3.52 -7.88
C ALA A 74 -9.68 2.64 -8.32
N HIS A 75 -9.44 1.60 -9.12
CA HIS A 75 -10.49 0.68 -9.56
C HIS A 75 -11.11 -0.14 -8.41
N LEU A 76 -10.35 -0.31 -7.33
CA LEU A 76 -10.79 -0.99 -6.10
C LEU A 76 -11.38 -0.01 -5.08
N MET A 77 -11.29 1.30 -5.33
CA MET A 77 -11.89 2.34 -4.52
C MET A 77 -13.37 2.56 -4.86
N LEU A 78 -14.09 3.19 -3.93
CA LEU A 78 -15.38 3.81 -4.22
C LEU A 78 -15.18 5.03 -5.13
N PRO A 79 -16.18 5.41 -5.95
CA PRO A 79 -16.05 6.50 -6.92
C PRO A 79 -15.49 7.81 -6.34
N ASP A 80 -15.99 8.21 -5.16
CA ASP A 80 -15.55 9.45 -4.50
C ASP A 80 -14.07 9.41 -4.09
N SER A 81 -13.60 8.24 -3.62
CA SER A 81 -12.20 8.04 -3.26
C SER A 81 -11.30 7.92 -4.48
N ALA A 82 -11.78 7.24 -5.53
CA ALA A 82 -11.07 7.12 -6.79
C ALA A 82 -10.84 8.48 -7.45
N GLU A 83 -11.82 9.38 -7.45
CA GLU A 83 -11.71 10.72 -8.03
C GLU A 83 -10.66 11.58 -7.29
N VAL A 84 -10.57 11.46 -5.96
CA VAL A 84 -9.55 12.17 -5.17
C VAL A 84 -8.17 11.56 -5.42
N PHE A 85 -8.09 10.23 -5.54
CA PHE A 85 -6.84 9.49 -5.61
C PHE A 85 -6.18 9.55 -6.99
N ALA A 86 -6.93 9.28 -8.07
CA ALA A 86 -6.42 9.09 -9.41
C ALA A 86 -7.29 9.85 -10.42
N ARG A 87 -6.84 11.05 -10.78
CA ARG A 87 -7.56 11.94 -11.69
C ARG A 87 -6.59 12.65 -12.61
N TRP A 88 -6.82 12.53 -13.91
CA TRP A 88 -6.03 13.17 -14.94
C TRP A 88 -6.83 14.27 -15.61
N GLU A 89 -6.28 15.48 -15.58
CA GLU A 89 -6.88 16.64 -16.22
C GLU A 89 -6.21 16.91 -17.56
N VAL A 90 -7.02 17.13 -18.59
CA VAL A 90 -6.55 17.68 -19.86
C VAL A 90 -6.68 19.20 -19.79
N ARG A 91 -5.55 19.89 -19.81
CA ARG A 91 -5.50 21.36 -19.78
C ARG A 91 -5.09 21.91 -21.13
N VAL A 92 -5.70 23.03 -21.51
CA VAL A 92 -5.25 23.85 -22.65
C VAL A 92 -4.89 25.22 -22.08
N GLY A 93 -3.59 25.49 -21.95
CA GLY A 93 -3.09 26.63 -21.20
C GLY A 93 -3.42 26.50 -19.70
N GLN A 94 -4.17 27.45 -19.15
CA GLN A 94 -4.53 27.50 -17.72
C GLN A 94 -5.94 26.95 -17.42
N LYS A 95 -6.63 26.39 -18.43
CA LYS A 95 -8.01 25.89 -18.28
C LYS A 95 -8.06 24.38 -18.39
N THR A 96 -8.69 23.75 -17.40
CA THR A 96 -9.07 22.33 -17.46
C THR A 96 -10.25 22.18 -18.41
N VAL A 97 -10.10 21.32 -19.41
CA VAL A 97 -11.09 21.08 -20.47
C VAL A 97 -11.85 19.78 -20.21
N SER A 98 -11.19 18.78 -19.63
CA SER A 98 -11.79 17.51 -19.24
C SER A 98 -10.99 16.86 -18.12
N SER A 99 -11.64 15.95 -17.38
CA SER A 99 -11.06 15.16 -16.30
C SER A 99 -11.41 13.69 -16.51
N HIS A 100 -10.44 12.80 -16.32
CA HIS A 100 -10.57 11.37 -16.59
C HIS A 100 -9.95 10.53 -15.46
N PRO A 101 -10.48 9.32 -15.19
CA PRO A 101 -9.94 8.40 -14.18
C PRO A 101 -8.73 7.59 -14.69
N ASP A 102 -8.42 7.67 -15.98
CA ASP A 102 -7.35 6.91 -16.63
C ASP A 102 -6.44 7.85 -17.45
N PRO A 103 -5.10 7.70 -17.37
CA PRO A 103 -4.16 8.52 -18.12
C PRO A 103 -4.26 8.32 -19.64
N ASP A 104 -4.53 7.11 -20.12
CA ASP A 104 -4.63 6.81 -21.56
C ASP A 104 -5.86 7.50 -22.15
N GLU A 105 -7.01 7.43 -21.46
CA GLU A 105 -8.22 8.19 -21.84
C GLU A 105 -7.97 9.70 -21.86
N ALA A 106 -7.21 10.22 -20.90
CA ALA A 106 -6.83 11.63 -20.88
C ALA A 106 -5.90 12.01 -22.05
N HIS A 107 -4.97 11.12 -22.42
CA HIS A 107 -4.10 11.31 -23.57
C HIS A 107 -4.89 11.31 -24.87
N GLU A 108 -5.79 10.35 -25.08
CA GLU A 108 -6.70 10.31 -26.23
C GLU A 108 -7.55 11.58 -26.33
N ALA A 109 -8.09 12.07 -25.20
CA ALA A 109 -8.85 13.31 -25.15
C ALA A 109 -8.01 14.57 -25.42
N ALA A 110 -6.69 14.50 -25.22
CA ALA A 110 -5.75 15.56 -25.56
C ALA A 110 -5.32 15.50 -27.03
N GLU A 111 -5.42 14.34 -27.69
CA GLU A 111 -5.05 14.18 -29.10
C GLU A 111 -5.87 15.13 -29.99
N GLY A 112 -5.18 15.77 -30.95
CA GLY A 112 -5.80 16.74 -31.85
C GLY A 112 -6.07 18.13 -31.25
N ARG A 113 -5.83 18.34 -29.94
CA ARG A 113 -5.94 19.67 -29.31
C ARG A 113 -4.58 20.38 -29.32
N LYS A 114 -4.53 21.58 -29.90
CA LYS A 114 -3.30 22.39 -29.91
C LYS A 114 -2.95 22.85 -28.50
N ASN A 115 -1.73 22.58 -28.05
CA ASN A 115 -1.22 22.91 -26.72
C ASN A 115 -2.02 22.28 -25.56
N ALA A 116 -2.55 21.07 -25.76
CA ALA A 116 -3.11 20.30 -24.66
C ALA A 116 -2.00 19.58 -23.87
N GLU A 117 -2.14 19.59 -22.54
CA GLU A 117 -1.26 18.89 -21.60
C GLU A 117 -2.13 18.01 -20.69
N VAL A 118 -1.64 16.81 -20.40
CA VAL A 118 -2.27 15.89 -19.44
C VAL A 118 -1.51 16.00 -18.12
N ILE A 119 -2.23 16.28 -17.04
CA ILE A 119 -1.67 16.46 -15.70
C ILE A 119 -2.35 15.49 -14.74
N ASP A 120 -1.56 14.75 -13.95
CA ASP A 120 -2.07 14.03 -12.78
C ASP A 120 -2.48 15.05 -11.71
N ALA A 121 -3.79 15.28 -11.61
CA ALA A 121 -4.44 16.17 -10.65
C ALA A 121 -5.03 15.41 -9.46
N GLY A 122 -4.73 14.11 -9.34
CA GLY A 122 -5.07 13.28 -8.19
C GLY A 122 -4.08 13.46 -7.05
N MET A 123 -4.28 12.69 -5.98
CA MET A 123 -3.43 12.74 -4.81
C MET A 123 -1.97 12.40 -5.16
N SER A 124 -1.05 13.26 -4.70
CA SER A 124 0.39 13.03 -4.79
C SER A 124 0.87 12.27 -3.56
N LEU A 125 1.23 11.00 -3.76
CA LEU A 125 1.72 10.13 -2.70
C LEU A 125 3.20 9.75 -2.88
N PRO A 126 3.96 9.61 -1.78
CA PRO A 126 5.26 8.96 -1.81
C PRO A 126 5.12 7.51 -2.29
N ASP A 127 6.11 7.02 -3.03
CA ASP A 127 6.05 5.68 -3.64
C ASP A 127 5.90 4.57 -2.59
N ARG A 128 6.53 4.73 -1.42
CA ARG A 128 6.36 3.81 -0.28
C ARG A 128 4.89 3.61 0.11
N VAL A 129 4.08 4.68 0.08
CA VAL A 129 2.67 4.62 0.50
C VAL A 129 1.85 3.87 -0.55
N LEU A 130 2.17 4.03 -1.84
CA LEU A 130 1.50 3.30 -2.92
C LEU A 130 1.79 1.80 -2.85
N VAL A 131 3.02 1.42 -2.51
CA VAL A 131 3.40 0.02 -2.33
C VAL A 131 2.73 -0.57 -1.08
N GLU A 132 2.71 0.16 0.04
CA GLU A 132 2.00 -0.27 1.25
C GLU A 132 0.50 -0.46 1.00
N LEU A 133 -0.14 0.46 0.25
CA LEU A 133 -1.54 0.31 -0.16
C LEU A 133 -1.76 -0.92 -1.03
N LEU A 134 -0.86 -1.19 -1.97
CA LEU A 134 -0.94 -2.39 -2.81
C LEU A 134 -0.85 -3.67 -1.98
N GLU A 135 0.11 -3.74 -1.06
CA GLU A 135 0.29 -4.91 -0.19
C GLU A 135 -0.97 -5.16 0.66
N TRP A 136 -1.51 -4.11 1.27
CA TRP A 136 -2.73 -4.19 2.07
C TRP A 136 -3.94 -4.64 1.23
N VAL A 137 -4.11 -4.09 0.02
CA VAL A 137 -5.17 -4.49 -0.90
C VAL A 137 -5.01 -5.96 -1.34
N VAL A 138 -3.78 -6.42 -1.60
CA VAL A 138 -3.52 -7.83 -1.92
C VAL A 138 -3.86 -8.74 -0.73
N GLU A 139 -3.62 -8.30 0.50
CA GLU A 139 -4.03 -9.01 1.71
C GLU A 139 -5.56 -9.10 1.82
N LEU A 140 -6.25 -7.98 1.62
CA LEU A 140 -7.71 -7.88 1.73
C LEU A 140 -8.44 -8.76 0.70
N TYR A 141 -8.07 -8.69 -0.58
CA TYR A 141 -8.82 -9.33 -1.66
C TYR A 141 -8.17 -10.60 -2.21
N GLY A 142 -6.86 -10.79 -2.02
CA GLY A 142 -6.11 -11.93 -2.55
C GLY A 142 -6.20 -13.21 -1.71
N GLY A 143 -7.00 -13.23 -0.64
CA GLY A 143 -7.20 -14.41 0.21
C GLY A 143 -6.05 -14.71 1.18
N GLY A 144 -5.28 -13.68 1.54
CA GLY A 144 -4.02 -13.80 2.28
C GLY A 144 -4.15 -13.94 3.79
N GLY A 145 -4.93 -14.90 4.31
CA GLY A 145 -5.02 -15.18 5.75
C GLY A 145 -3.73 -15.70 6.42
N SER A 146 -2.55 -15.63 5.79
CA SER A 146 -1.25 -16.04 6.36
C SER A 146 -0.07 -15.62 5.44
N ARG A 147 0.22 -14.32 5.32
CA ARG A 147 1.63 -13.89 5.16
C ARG A 147 2.05 -13.28 6.49
N PRO A 148 3.12 -13.79 7.14
CA PRO A 148 3.62 -13.18 8.38
C PRO A 148 3.89 -11.71 8.10
N THR A 149 3.33 -10.84 8.92
CA THR A 149 3.56 -9.39 8.94
C THR A 149 5.05 -9.11 8.74
N GLY A 150 5.43 -8.73 7.53
CA GLY A 150 6.76 -8.24 7.21
C GLY A 150 6.88 -6.82 7.75
N SER A 151 7.11 -6.71 9.06
CA SER A 151 7.58 -5.50 9.77
C SER A 151 7.11 -4.17 9.17
N SER A 152 5.93 -3.72 9.55
CA SER A 152 5.58 -2.30 9.51
C SER A 152 6.68 -1.52 10.25
N SER A 153 7.53 -0.80 9.51
CA SER A 153 8.47 0.19 10.04
C SER A 153 7.78 1.53 10.36
N GLY A 154 6.48 1.46 10.69
CA GLY A 154 5.74 2.56 11.30
C GLY A 154 6.32 2.83 12.67
N SER A 155 7.01 3.95 12.78
CA SER A 155 7.67 4.48 13.97
C SER A 155 6.76 4.51 15.20
N ALA A 156 6.84 3.46 16.01
CA ALA A 156 6.59 3.52 17.44
C ALA A 156 7.92 3.28 18.14
N GLN A 157 8.43 4.27 18.89
CA GLN A 157 9.60 4.08 19.73
C GLN A 157 9.34 2.90 20.67
N ALA A 158 10.24 1.92 20.66
CA ALA A 158 10.25 0.85 21.65
C ALA A 158 10.23 1.48 23.05
N SER A 159 9.24 1.10 23.86
CA SER A 159 9.20 1.48 25.27
C SER A 159 10.52 1.09 25.94
N PRO A 160 11.11 1.94 26.80
CA PRO A 160 12.37 1.64 27.46
C PRO A 160 12.29 0.29 28.18
N SER A 161 13.28 -0.58 27.92
CA SER A 161 13.38 -1.88 28.56
C SER A 161 13.39 -1.74 30.10
N PRO A 162 12.54 -2.45 30.85
CA PRO A 162 12.58 -2.44 32.31
C PRO A 162 13.97 -2.89 32.78
N GLY A 163 14.62 -2.04 33.57
CA GLY A 163 16.02 -2.21 33.99
C GLY A 163 16.34 -3.59 34.55
N MET A 164 17.54 -4.09 34.24
CA MET A 164 18.06 -5.34 34.79
C MET A 164 18.07 -5.30 36.34
N PRO A 165 17.57 -6.33 37.02
CA PRO A 165 17.76 -6.47 38.45
C PRO A 165 19.25 -6.61 38.76
N GLY A 166 19.75 -5.72 39.62
CA GLY A 166 21.15 -5.62 40.01
C GLY A 166 21.70 -6.91 40.62
N LYS A 167 22.94 -7.24 40.25
CA LYS A 167 23.77 -8.24 40.92
C LYS A 167 23.82 -7.93 42.43
N ALA A 168 23.20 -8.76 43.24
CA ALA A 168 23.40 -8.75 44.68
C ALA A 168 24.88 -9.08 44.99
N ALA A 169 25.53 -8.22 45.76
CA ALA A 169 26.85 -8.49 46.31
C ALA A 169 26.77 -9.69 47.27
N SER A 170 27.51 -10.75 46.94
CA SER A 170 27.70 -11.91 47.81
C SER A 170 28.38 -11.44 49.10
N ARG A 171 27.67 -11.55 50.23
CA ARG A 171 28.25 -11.36 51.57
C ARG A 171 29.03 -12.62 51.93
N SER A 172 30.33 -12.47 52.10
CA SER A 172 31.20 -13.46 52.72
C SER A 172 30.68 -13.78 54.13
N ARG A 173 30.33 -15.05 54.36
CA ARG A 173 30.21 -15.62 55.70
C ARG A 173 31.26 -16.70 55.83
N GLY A 174 32.30 -16.41 56.62
CA GLY A 174 33.17 -17.43 57.17
C GLY A 174 32.41 -18.29 58.17
N SER A 175 32.71 -19.59 58.16
CA SER A 175 32.45 -20.47 59.30
C SER A 175 33.52 -21.55 59.34
N THR A 176 34.39 -21.41 60.34
CA THR A 176 35.31 -22.39 60.89
C THR A 176 34.55 -23.67 61.29
N SER A 177 35.12 -24.85 61.03
CA SER A 177 34.88 -26.03 61.88
C SER A 177 36.09 -26.96 61.93
N THR A 178 36.43 -27.35 63.15
CA THR A 178 37.57 -28.12 63.63
C THR A 178 37.27 -29.64 63.70
N ARG A 179 38.33 -30.47 63.60
CA ARG A 179 38.48 -31.91 63.97
C ARG A 179 37.66 -32.95 63.16
N GLY A 180 38.15 -34.13 62.80
CA GLY A 180 39.39 -34.85 63.07
C GLY A 180 39.11 -36.36 63.16
N ARG A 181 39.94 -37.21 62.53
CA ARG A 181 40.41 -38.50 63.03
C ARG A 181 41.47 -39.06 62.10
#